data_AF-A0A9D6MN89-F1
#
_entry.id   AF-A0A9D6MN89-F1
#
_cell.length_a   1.000
_cell.length_b   1.000
_cell.length_c   1.000
_cell.angle_alpha   90.00
_cell.angle_beta   90.00
_cell.angle_gamma   90.00
#
_symmetry.space_group_name_H-M   'P 1'
#
loop_
_entity.id
_entity.type
_entity.pdbx_description
1 polymer ?
#
loop_
_entity_poly.entity_id
_entity_poly.type
_entity_poly.pdbx_seq_one_letter_code
_entity_poly.pdbx_strand_id
1 'polypeptide(L)'
;MIHVREHAILPLMNDRTLLRVCGVLFCALAVSNFAKFLEFDAHQGFMLFGMRQHGTPNLVYGWLFGLYLLIYGIGVLQMRAYALSMGRFYAGYVILNLMLFTIRMPAEAFARPIFGLVYIIVAVGVSSGVVSLLARNRASLM
;
A
#
# COMPACT_ATOMS: atom_id res chain seq x y z
N MET A 1 -48.39 1.62 -15.37
CA MET A 1 -47.78 2.25 -14.18
C MET A 1 -46.88 1.21 -13.51
N ILE A 2 -45.63 1.10 -13.98
CA ILE A 2 -44.66 0.12 -13.45
C ILE A 2 -43.65 0.91 -12.63
N HIS A 3 -43.70 0.71 -11.31
CA HIS A 3 -42.77 1.28 -10.36
C HIS A 3 -41.54 0.37 -10.34
N VAL A 4 -40.59 0.65 -11.24
CA VAL A 4 -39.28 -0.02 -11.22
C VAL A 4 -38.53 0.52 -10.01
N ARG A 5 -38.51 -0.27 -8.94
CA ARG A 5 -37.67 -0.05 -7.76
C ARG A 5 -36.23 -0.12 -8.23
N GLU A 6 -35.56 1.03 -8.32
CA GLU A 6 -34.12 1.09 -8.51
C GLU A 6 -33.46 0.28 -7.39
N HIS A 7 -32.72 -0.74 -7.80
CA HIS A 7 -31.88 -1.51 -6.90
C HIS A 7 -30.96 -0.54 -6.18
N ALA A 8 -31.05 -0.49 -4.85
CA ALA A 8 -30.11 0.22 -4.00
C ALA A 8 -28.72 -0.40 -4.20
N ILE A 9 -27.98 0.12 -5.19
CA ILE A 9 -26.55 -0.04 -5.30
C ILE A 9 -26.01 0.60 -4.03
N LEU A 10 -25.33 -0.18 -3.19
CA LEU A 10 -24.57 0.28 -2.01
C LEU A 10 -23.97 1.64 -2.34
N PRO A 11 -24.08 2.68 -1.49
CA PRO A 11 -23.49 3.97 -1.80
C PRO A 11 -21.99 3.75 -2.01
N LEU A 12 -21.56 3.71 -3.27
CA LEU A 12 -20.17 3.61 -3.66
C LEU A 12 -19.48 4.76 -2.93
N MET A 13 -18.60 4.42 -1.99
CA MET A 13 -17.89 5.41 -1.18
C MET A 13 -17.28 6.44 -2.13
N ASN A 14 -17.56 7.72 -1.88
CA ASN A 14 -16.98 8.83 -2.66
C ASN A 14 -15.45 8.69 -2.68
N ASP A 15 -14.82 8.95 -3.82
CA ASP A 15 -13.36 8.93 -4.04
C ASP A 15 -12.59 9.59 -2.89
N ARG A 16 -13.10 10.71 -2.37
CA ARG A 16 -12.47 11.43 -1.26
C ARG A 16 -12.49 10.67 0.06
N THR A 17 -13.57 9.95 0.35
CA THR A 17 -13.66 9.09 1.53
C THR A 17 -12.71 7.91 1.40
N LEU A 18 -12.64 7.31 0.21
CA LEU A 18 -11.73 6.19 -0.06
C LEU A 18 -10.26 6.62 0.08
N LEU A 19 -9.89 7.78 -0.47
CA LEU A 19 -8.57 8.37 -0.30
C LEU A 19 -8.24 8.63 1.18
N ARG A 20 -9.20 9.10 1.98
CA ARG A 20 -8.99 9.27 3.43
C ARG A 20 -8.72 7.94 4.14
N VAL A 21 -9.52 6.92 3.85
CA VAL A 21 -9.31 5.57 4.41
C VAL A 21 -7.92 5.06 4.02
N CYS A 22 -7.56 5.13 2.74
CA CYS A 22 -6.23 4.73 2.27
C CYS A 22 -5.10 5.54 2.93
N GLY A 23 -5.27 6.86 3.09
CA GLY A 23 -4.30 7.72 3.77
C GLY A 23 -4.07 7.30 5.22
N VAL A 24 -5.14 7.02 5.98
CA VAL A 24 -5.03 6.48 7.35
C VAL A 24 -4.33 5.12 7.35
N LEU A 25 -4.68 4.24 6.42
CA LEU A 25 -4.05 2.92 6.30
C LEU A 25 -2.55 3.03 5.96
N PHE A 26 -2.13 3.99 5.12
CA PHE A 26 -0.72 4.23 4.87
C PHE A 26 0.02 4.77 6.11
N CYS A 27 -0.60 5.64 6.89
CA CYS A 27 -0.05 6.08 8.17
C CYS A 27 0.06 4.90 9.17
N ALA A 28 -0.93 4.02 9.22
CA ALA A 28 -0.87 2.80 10.05
C ALA A 28 0.24 1.85 9.58
N LEU A 29 0.37 1.66 8.26
CA LEU A 29 1.48 0.91 7.64
C LEU A 29 2.84 1.54 7.95
N ALA A 30 2.94 2.86 8.02
CA ALA A 30 4.17 3.54 8.43
C ALA A 30 4.57 3.19 9.87
N VAL A 31 3.61 3.25 10.81
CA VAL A 31 3.83 2.85 12.20
C VAL A 31 4.24 1.37 12.29
N SER A 32 3.59 0.50 11.52
CA SER A 32 3.98 -0.91 11.43
C SER A 32 5.41 -1.09 10.92
N ASN A 33 5.86 -0.30 9.94
CA ASN A 33 7.23 -0.36 9.45
C ASN A 33 8.24 0.16 10.47
N PHE A 34 7.91 1.19 11.25
CA PHE A 34 8.76 1.63 12.36
C PHE A 34 8.92 0.56 13.42
N ALA A 35 7.90 -0.27 13.66
CA ALA A 35 7.97 -1.37 14.62
C ALA A 35 8.78 -2.58 14.15
N LYS A 36 9.24 -2.62 12.88
CA LYS A 36 9.93 -3.80 12.33
C LYS A 36 11.26 -4.14 13.01
N PHE A 37 11.91 -3.18 13.69
CA PHE A 37 13.13 -3.44 14.44
C PHE A 37 12.94 -4.37 15.64
N LEU A 38 11.70 -4.58 16.09
CA LEU A 38 11.40 -5.43 17.23
C LEU A 38 11.48 -6.92 16.89
N GLU A 39 11.49 -7.28 15.61
CA GLU A 39 11.74 -8.64 15.08
C GLU A 39 11.02 -9.76 15.85
N PHE A 40 9.73 -9.59 16.13
CA PHE A 40 8.95 -10.54 16.94
C PHE A 40 8.79 -11.93 16.30
N ASP A 41 9.03 -12.06 15.00
CA ASP A 41 8.88 -13.31 14.26
C ASP A 41 9.90 -13.37 13.10
N ALA A 42 10.41 -14.56 12.78
CA ALA A 42 11.36 -14.77 11.68
C ALA A 42 10.75 -14.48 10.29
N HIS A 43 9.43 -14.47 10.18
CA HIS A 43 8.68 -14.05 8.99
C HIS A 43 8.26 -12.58 9.05
N GLN A 44 8.69 -11.81 10.06
CA GLN A 44 8.53 -10.37 10.12
C GLN A 44 9.84 -9.68 9.74
N GLY A 45 9.83 -9.03 8.58
CA GLY A 45 10.98 -8.26 8.09
C GLY A 45 10.56 -7.31 6.99
N PHE A 46 11.31 -6.23 6.82
CA PHE A 46 11.14 -5.35 5.68
C PHE A 46 11.53 -6.09 4.41
N MET A 47 10.62 -6.15 3.44
CA MET A 47 10.90 -6.73 2.13
C MET A 47 11.50 -5.65 1.24
N LEU A 48 12.79 -5.76 0.96
CA LEU A 48 13.50 -4.88 0.05
C LEU A 48 13.94 -5.69 -1.18
N PHE A 49 13.49 -5.26 -2.36
CA PHE A 49 13.80 -5.92 -3.64
C PHE A 49 13.60 -7.44 -3.60
N GLY A 50 12.48 -7.88 -3.04
CA GLY A 50 12.10 -9.29 -2.94
C GLY A 50 12.85 -10.09 -1.89
N MET A 51 13.69 -9.47 -1.07
CA MET A 51 14.38 -10.13 0.03
C MET A 51 13.92 -9.57 1.37
N ARG A 52 13.54 -10.47 2.26
CA ARG A 52 13.29 -10.17 3.67
C ARG A 52 14.59 -9.77 4.34
N GLN A 53 14.58 -8.61 4.97
CA GLN A 53 15.70 -8.09 5.74
C GLN A 53 15.58 -8.52 7.20
N HIS A 54 16.72 -8.76 7.84
CA HIS A 54 16.87 -9.07 9.26
C HIS A 54 18.02 -8.26 9.86
N GLY A 55 17.99 -8.01 11.17
CA GLY A 55 18.99 -7.25 11.91
C GLY A 55 19.04 -5.77 11.50
N THR A 56 20.25 -5.21 11.45
CA THR A 56 20.45 -3.77 11.18
C THR A 56 19.82 -3.27 9.86
N PRO A 57 19.91 -4.00 8.73
CA PRO A 57 19.20 -3.62 7.50
C PRO A 57 17.69 -3.48 7.69
N ASN A 58 17.06 -4.34 8.49
CA ASN A 58 15.62 -4.31 8.73
C ASN A 58 15.21 -3.04 9.51
N LEU A 59 15.99 -2.65 10.52
CA LEU A 59 15.81 -1.37 11.23
C LEU A 59 15.90 -0.18 10.26
N VAL A 60 16.99 -0.09 9.50
CA VAL A 60 17.27 1.05 8.61
C VAL A 60 16.19 1.18 7.54
N TYR A 61 15.93 0.11 6.78
CA TYR A 61 14.96 0.16 5.70
C TYR A 61 13.52 0.25 6.22
N GLY A 62 13.19 -0.40 7.33
CA GLY A 62 11.90 -0.25 8.01
C GLY A 62 11.62 1.20 8.38
N TRP A 63 12.61 1.91 8.93
CA TRP A 63 12.45 3.32 9.29
C TRP A 63 12.38 4.24 8.06
N LEU A 64 13.26 4.04 7.06
CA LEU A 64 13.23 4.84 5.84
C LEU A 64 11.89 4.71 5.10
N PHE A 65 11.39 3.48 4.93
CA PHE A 65 10.09 3.26 4.29
C PHE A 65 8.91 3.65 5.17
N GLY A 66 9.03 3.51 6.50
CA GLY A 66 8.05 4.04 7.44
C GLY A 66 7.89 5.55 7.28
N LEU A 67 9.00 6.29 7.22
CA LEU A 67 8.97 7.74 7.02
C LEU A 67 8.39 8.11 5.64
N TYR A 68 8.81 7.41 4.59
CA TYR A 68 8.27 7.58 3.24
C TYR A 68 6.74 7.40 3.22
N LEU A 69 6.25 6.32 3.82
CA LEU A 69 4.82 6.01 3.91
C LEU A 69 4.04 7.01 4.76
N LEU A 70 4.65 7.52 5.84
CA LEU A 70 4.02 8.53 6.68
C LEU A 70 3.84 9.84 5.90
N ILE A 71 4.89 10.32 5.23
CA ILE A 71 4.84 11.51 4.39
C ILE A 71 3.83 11.34 3.26
N TYR A 72 3.82 10.17 2.63
CA TYR A 72 2.86 9.84 1.58
C TYR A 72 1.42 9.81 2.11
N GLY A 73 1.16 9.11 3.21
CA GLY A 73 -0.16 9.02 3.85
C GLY A 73 -0.70 10.39 4.27
N ILE A 74 0.13 11.23 4.89
CA ILE A 74 -0.22 12.63 5.21
C ILE A 74 -0.52 13.41 3.92
N GLY A 75 0.30 13.24 2.87
CA GLY A 75 0.08 13.86 1.57
C GLY A 75 -1.25 13.46 0.93
N VAL A 76 -1.64 12.18 1.04
CA VAL A 76 -2.95 11.69 0.59
C VAL A 76 -4.08 12.31 1.41
N LEU A 77 -3.95 12.36 2.73
CA LEU A 77 -4.97 12.93 3.63
C LEU A 77 -5.20 14.43 3.38
N GLN A 78 -4.11 15.14 3.09
CA GLN A 78 -4.13 16.58 2.81
C GLN A 78 -4.36 16.90 1.33
N MET A 79 -4.51 15.89 0.45
CA MET A 79 -4.66 16.08 -0.99
C MET A 79 -3.53 16.92 -1.61
N ARG A 80 -2.27 16.64 -1.23
CA ARG A 80 -1.10 17.37 -1.73
C ARG A 80 -0.69 16.90 -3.13
N ALA A 81 -0.27 17.82 -3.98
CA ALA A 81 0.18 17.50 -5.34
C ALA A 81 1.34 16.48 -5.37
N TYR A 82 2.28 16.54 -4.43
CA TYR A 82 3.42 15.61 -4.36
C TYR A 82 3.00 14.15 -4.10
N ALA A 83 1.83 13.93 -3.48
CA ALA A 83 1.35 12.58 -3.16
C ALA A 83 1.13 11.74 -4.43
N LEU A 84 0.73 12.37 -5.55
CA LEU A 84 0.56 11.65 -6.81
C LEU A 84 1.89 11.08 -7.31
N SER A 85 2.96 11.87 -7.30
CA SER A 85 4.29 11.43 -7.71
C SER A 85 4.84 10.34 -6.79
N MET A 86 4.74 10.53 -5.46
CA MET A 86 5.16 9.50 -4.49
C MET A 86 4.34 8.21 -4.62
N GLY A 87 3.04 8.32 -4.87
CA GLY A 87 2.19 7.15 -5.10
C GLY A 87 2.61 6.32 -6.30
N ARG A 88 3.01 6.97 -7.42
CA ARG A 88 3.51 6.27 -8.61
C ARG A 88 4.79 5.50 -8.31
N PHE A 89 5.75 6.12 -7.62
CA PHE A 89 6.98 5.45 -7.20
C PHE A 89 6.69 4.29 -6.26
N TYR A 90 5.78 4.48 -5.30
CA TYR A 90 5.41 3.43 -4.36
C TYR A 90 4.72 2.24 -5.06
N ALA A 91 3.76 2.49 -5.94
CA ALA A 91 3.08 1.44 -6.69
C ALA A 91 4.07 0.65 -7.57
N GLY A 92 4.99 1.36 -8.26
CA GLY A 92 6.05 0.71 -9.03
C GLY A 92 6.96 -0.14 -8.14
N TYR A 93 7.37 0.38 -6.98
CA TYR A 93 8.15 -0.36 -5.99
C TYR A 93 7.44 -1.63 -5.52
N VAL A 94 6.15 -1.54 -5.16
CA VAL A 94 5.37 -2.69 -4.69
C VAL A 94 5.35 -3.78 -5.77
N ILE A 95 5.05 -3.42 -7.02
CA ILE A 95 5.02 -4.39 -8.13
C ILE A 95 6.39 -5.05 -8.33
N LEU A 96 7.46 -4.24 -8.42
CA LEU A 96 8.81 -4.75 -8.60
C LEU A 96 9.23 -5.65 -7.43
N ASN A 97 8.92 -5.25 -6.20
CA ASN A 97 9.25 -5.98 -4.99
C ASN A 97 8.51 -7.32 -4.93
N LEU A 98 7.24 -7.37 -5.35
CA LEU A 98 6.47 -8.62 -5.48
C LEU A 98 7.06 -9.55 -6.55
N MET A 99 7.42 -9.03 -7.71
CA MET A 99 8.07 -9.82 -8.77
C MET A 99 9.38 -10.44 -8.27
N LEU A 100 10.22 -9.62 -7.65
CA LEU A 100 11.50 -10.08 -7.11
C LEU A 100 11.33 -11.06 -5.95
N PHE A 101 10.27 -10.92 -5.14
CA PHE A 101 9.99 -11.86 -4.05
C PHE A 101 9.73 -13.27 -4.57
N THR A 102 8.91 -13.40 -5.63
CA THR A 102 8.64 -14.68 -6.27
C THR A 102 9.91 -15.34 -6.86
N ILE A 103 10.87 -14.52 -7.31
CA ILE A 103 12.12 -15.01 -7.92
C ILE A 103 13.18 -15.35 -6.86
N ARG A 104 13.36 -14.48 -5.86
CA ARG A 104 14.46 -14.56 -4.88
C ARG A 104 14.11 -15.39 -3.65
N MET A 105 12.83 -15.51 -3.32
CA MET A 105 12.34 -16.27 -2.18
C MET A 105 11.18 -17.20 -2.58
N PRO A 106 11.36 -18.07 -3.60
CA PRO A 106 10.28 -18.90 -4.13
C PRO A 106 9.70 -19.86 -3.08
N ALA A 107 10.54 -20.40 -2.19
CA ALA A 107 10.09 -21.29 -1.12
C ALA A 107 9.11 -20.59 -0.16
N GLU A 108 9.37 -19.34 0.23
CA GLU A 108 8.45 -18.54 1.04
C GLU A 108 7.23 -18.08 0.23
N ALA A 109 7.43 -17.66 -1.02
CA ALA A 109 6.38 -17.13 -1.88
C ALA A 109 5.28 -18.15 -2.16
N PHE A 110 5.67 -19.42 -2.37
CA PHE A 110 4.73 -20.50 -2.68
C PHE A 110 4.34 -21.33 -1.45
N ALA A 111 4.85 -21.03 -0.25
CA ALA A 111 4.46 -21.73 0.97
C ALA A 111 2.97 -21.57 1.31
N ARG A 112 2.36 -20.43 0.94
CA ARG A 112 0.94 -20.13 1.22
C ARG A 112 0.28 -19.43 0.01
N PRO A 113 -0.07 -20.17 -1.06
CA PRO A 113 -0.46 -19.58 -2.34
C PRO A 113 -1.74 -18.75 -2.28
N ILE A 114 -2.74 -19.15 -1.48
CA ILE A 114 -3.99 -18.38 -1.31
C ILE A 114 -3.70 -17.04 -0.64
N PHE A 115 -2.91 -17.05 0.45
CA PHE A 115 -2.52 -15.82 1.14
C PHE A 115 -1.68 -14.91 0.24
N GLY A 116 -0.74 -15.48 -0.52
CA GLY A 116 0.06 -14.75 -1.52
C GLY A 116 -0.81 -14.10 -2.59
N LEU A 117 -1.80 -14.81 -3.13
CA LEU A 117 -2.71 -14.27 -4.15
C LEU A 117 -3.54 -13.10 -3.60
N VAL A 118 -4.15 -13.27 -2.42
CA VAL A 118 -4.91 -12.20 -1.76
C VAL A 118 -4.00 -11.00 -1.50
N TYR A 119 -2.79 -11.24 -1.01
CA TYR A 119 -1.81 -10.20 -0.77
C TYR A 119 -1.44 -9.44 -2.05
N ILE A 120 -1.22 -10.12 -3.17
CA ILE A 120 -0.94 -9.49 -4.47
C ILE A 120 -2.10 -8.59 -4.90
N ILE A 121 -3.33 -9.10 -4.85
CA ILE A 121 -4.53 -8.34 -5.24
C ILE A 121 -4.66 -7.08 -4.38
N VAL A 122 -4.52 -7.22 -3.06
CA VAL A 122 -4.62 -6.09 -2.14
C VAL A 122 -3.45 -5.12 -2.34
N ALA A 123 -2.21 -5.60 -2.41
CA ALA A 123 -1.03 -4.74 -2.52
C ALA A 123 -1.02 -3.95 -3.84
N VAL A 124 -1.24 -4.61 -4.97
CA VAL A 124 -1.27 -3.96 -6.29
C VAL A 124 -2.53 -3.10 -6.45
N GLY A 125 -3.68 -3.62 -6.02
CA GLY A 125 -4.97 -2.95 -6.12
C GLY A 125 -5.04 -1.67 -5.29
N VAL A 126 -4.64 -1.72 -4.02
CA VAL A 126 -4.64 -0.53 -3.15
C VAL A 126 -3.61 0.49 -3.63
N SER A 127 -2.38 0.06 -3.97
CA SER A 127 -1.32 1.00 -4.38
C SER A 127 -1.67 1.70 -5.70
N SER A 128 -2.10 0.94 -6.71
CA SER A 128 -2.49 1.50 -8.02
C SER A 128 -3.82 2.24 -7.96
N GLY A 129 -4.75 1.78 -7.12
CA GLY A 129 -6.06 2.40 -6.91
C GLY A 129 -5.94 3.80 -6.34
N VAL A 130 -5.09 4.00 -5.32
CA VAL A 130 -4.87 5.33 -4.74
C VAL A 130 -4.24 6.28 -5.76
N VAL A 131 -3.26 5.83 -6.54
CA VAL A 131 -2.70 6.64 -7.65
C VAL A 131 -3.77 7.04 -8.65
N SER A 132 -4.66 6.11 -9.01
CA SER A 132 -5.74 6.37 -9.96
C SER A 132 -6.75 7.39 -9.41
N LEU A 133 -7.11 7.26 -8.14
CA LEU A 133 -8.01 8.20 -7.46
C LEU A 133 -7.39 9.59 -7.32
N LEU A 134 -6.11 9.69 -6.95
CA LEU A 134 -5.37 10.96 -6.91
C LEU A 134 -5.28 11.61 -8.30
N ALA A 135 -5.04 10.82 -9.35
CA ALA A 135 -4.98 11.31 -10.72
C ALA A 135 -6.33 11.84 -11.22
N ARG A 136 -7.44 11.18 -10.86
CA ARG A 136 -8.81 11.65 -11.15
C ARG A 136 -9.11 12.96 -10.42
N ASN A 137 -8.63 13.09 -9.19
CA ASN A 137 -8.82 14.27 -8.36
C ASN A 137 -7.68 15.30 -8.52
N ARG A 138 -6.89 15.25 -9.60
CA ARG A 138 -5.69 16.11 -9.77
C ARG A 138 -5.98 17.60 -9.65
N ALA A 139 -7.15 18.04 -10.10
CA ALA A 139 -7.56 19.43 -10.09
C ALA A 139 -7.86 19.96 -8.67
N SER A 140 -8.09 19.05 -7.73
CA SER A 140 -8.34 19.36 -6.31
C SER A 140 -7.08 19.22 -5.44
N LEU A 141 -5.93 18.90 -6.05
CA LEU A 141 -4.66 18.81 -5.33
C LEU A 141 -4.13 20.21 -5.05
N MET A 142 -3.71 20.44 -3.80
CA MET A 142 -3.11 21.68 -3.31
C MET A 142 -1.58 21.65 -3.41
#